data_AF-X0UKJ8-F1
#
_entry.id   AF-X0UKJ8-F1
#
_cell.length_a   1.000
_cell.length_b   1.000
_cell.length_c   1.000
_cell.angle_alpha   90.00
_cell.angle_beta   90.00
_cell.angle_gamma   90.00
#
_symmetry.space_group_name_H-M   'P 1'
#
loop_
_entity.id
_entity.type
_entity.pdbx_description
1 polymer ?
#
loop_
_entity_poly.entity_id
_entity_poly.type
_entity_poly.pdbx_seq_one_letter_code
_entity_poly.pdbx_strand_id
1 'polypeptide(L)'
;KWIAFLDVDDMWLLDKLFEQIKIINRFKHDNIGLVYGKTYVLEMKGKNKKYFIYQSYDRKLFEGHIFKDLLFKGDFIPFLTAIVNKKAYEEVGGFSSYLKFAPDYYLFILIAEKYIVKAVKKRIAIYRLHSDNYTKKISDIAFYEEIRILSSFVNDYPAIQKRITMIKFKYFLKKCTPPSLFNLFIFIKNYFFRKKKKISHPYYTSS
;
A
#
# COMPACT_ATOMS: atom_id res chain seq x y z
N LYS A 1 -12.36 -12.59 16.29
CA LYS A 1 -13.18 -11.56 15.60
C LYS A 1 -12.25 -10.73 14.72
N TRP A 2 -12.73 -10.25 13.57
CA TRP A 2 -11.93 -9.53 12.58
C TRP A 2 -12.63 -8.22 12.19
N ILE A 3 -11.84 -7.19 11.88
CA ILE A 3 -12.30 -5.89 11.40
C ILE A 3 -11.82 -5.75 9.96
N ALA A 4 -12.69 -5.28 9.07
CA ALA A 4 -12.40 -5.09 7.65
C ALA A 4 -12.72 -3.64 7.25
N PHE A 5 -11.96 -3.09 6.31
CA PHE A 5 -12.05 -1.67 5.93
C PHE A 5 -12.45 -1.51 4.47
N LEU A 6 -13.35 -0.57 4.21
CA LEU A 6 -13.81 -0.21 2.87
C LEU A 6 -14.13 1.27 2.83
N ASP A 7 -13.40 2.01 2.00
CA ASP A 7 -13.69 3.41 1.72
C ASP A 7 -14.88 3.53 0.76
N VAL A 8 -15.58 4.67 0.80
CA VAL A 8 -16.83 4.90 0.06
C VAL A 8 -16.67 4.90 -1.46
N ASP A 9 -15.45 5.12 -1.94
CA ASP A 9 -15.05 5.17 -3.34
C ASP A 9 -14.47 3.84 -3.87
N ASP A 10 -14.19 2.89 -2.97
CA ASP A 10 -13.56 1.61 -3.26
C ASP A 10 -14.55 0.44 -3.37
N MET A 11 -14.07 -0.69 -3.89
CA MET A 11 -14.90 -1.90 -4.06
C MET A 11 -14.15 -3.16 -3.63
N TRP A 12 -14.84 -4.06 -2.95
CA TRP A 12 -14.35 -5.43 -2.72
C TRP A 12 -14.78 -6.35 -3.86
N LEU A 13 -13.93 -7.33 -4.17
CA LEU A 13 -14.34 -8.46 -5.00
C LEU A 13 -15.12 -9.46 -4.13
N LEU A 14 -16.02 -10.20 -4.78
CA LEU A 14 -16.95 -11.13 -4.11
C LEU A 14 -16.24 -12.15 -3.21
N ASP A 15 -15.05 -12.61 -3.61
CA ASP A 15 -14.29 -13.64 -2.91
C ASP A 15 -13.37 -13.11 -1.80
N LYS A 16 -13.29 -11.79 -1.58
CA LYS A 16 -12.35 -11.17 -0.63
C LYS A 16 -12.37 -11.82 0.74
N LEU A 17 -13.53 -11.78 1.40
CA LEU A 17 -13.65 -12.27 2.79
C LEU A 17 -13.48 -13.78 2.83
N PHE A 18 -14.00 -14.51 1.85
CA PHE A 18 -13.87 -15.96 1.77
C PHE A 18 -12.39 -16.38 1.73
N GLU A 19 -11.59 -15.76 0.86
CA GLU A 19 -10.16 -16.07 0.73
C GLU A 19 -9.36 -15.70 1.99
N GLN A 20 -9.69 -14.57 2.63
CA GLN A 20 -9.01 -14.14 3.85
C GLN A 20 -9.36 -15.03 5.05
N ILE A 21 -10.64 -15.39 5.22
CA ILE A 21 -11.08 -16.30 6.29
C ILE A 21 -10.51 -17.70 6.08
N LYS A 22 -10.39 -18.16 4.83
CA LYS A 22 -9.72 -19.43 4.51
C LYS A 22 -8.28 -19.46 5.01
N ILE A 23 -7.51 -18.37 4.83
CA ILE A 23 -6.15 -18.25 5.36
C ILE A 23 -6.16 -18.27 6.89
N ILE A 24 -7.04 -17.49 7.52
CA ILE A 24 -7.15 -17.43 8.99
C ILE A 24 -7.42 -18.81 9.58
N ASN A 25 -8.38 -19.55 9.02
CA ASN A 25 -8.73 -20.88 9.50
C ASN A 25 -7.60 -21.89 9.28
N ARG A 26 -6.91 -21.81 8.13
CA ARG A 26 -5.75 -22.66 7.83
C ARG A 26 -4.60 -22.47 8.83
N PHE A 27 -4.40 -21.24 9.30
CA PHE A 27 -3.31 -20.85 10.19
C PHE A 27 -3.82 -20.42 11.58
N LYS A 28 -4.88 -21.07 12.07
CA LYS A 28 -5.56 -20.67 13.33
C LYS A 28 -4.69 -20.72 14.59
N HIS A 29 -3.57 -21.43 14.54
CA HIS A 29 -2.60 -21.53 15.62
C HIS A 29 -1.49 -20.47 15.53
N ASP A 30 -1.37 -19.78 14.40
CA ASP A 30 -0.47 -18.64 14.25
C ASP A 30 -1.09 -17.42 14.95
N ASN A 31 -0.27 -16.59 15.59
CA ASN A 31 -0.71 -15.33 16.17
C ASN A 31 -0.92 -14.26 15.08
N ILE A 32 -1.95 -14.43 14.24
CA ILE A 32 -2.21 -13.56 13.09
C ILE A 32 -2.93 -12.29 13.54
N GLY A 33 -2.33 -11.15 13.20
CA GLY A 33 -2.87 -9.82 13.47
C GLY A 33 -3.44 -9.12 12.24
N LEU A 34 -2.96 -9.46 11.05
CA LEU A 34 -3.32 -8.79 9.80
C LEU A 34 -3.31 -9.78 8.63
N VAL A 35 -4.33 -9.71 7.77
CA VAL A 35 -4.36 -10.39 6.47
C VAL A 35 -4.67 -9.37 5.38
N TYR A 36 -3.90 -9.37 4.29
CA TYR A 36 -4.10 -8.43 3.18
C TYR A 36 -3.98 -9.11 1.82
N GLY A 37 -4.14 -8.37 0.73
CA GLY A 37 -4.01 -8.92 -0.62
C GLY A 37 -3.58 -7.87 -1.64
N LYS A 38 -3.75 -8.19 -2.92
CA LYS A 38 -3.54 -7.23 -4.00
C LYS A 38 -4.84 -6.52 -4.35
N THR A 39 -4.73 -5.41 -5.06
CA THR A 39 -5.87 -4.66 -5.59
C THR A 39 -5.75 -4.47 -7.10
N TYR A 40 -6.88 -4.35 -7.78
CA TYR A 40 -6.94 -3.66 -9.06
C TYR A 40 -6.96 -2.15 -8.81
N VAL A 41 -6.65 -1.37 -9.84
CA VAL A 41 -6.80 0.08 -9.83
C VAL A 41 -7.75 0.46 -10.96
N LEU A 42 -8.83 1.15 -10.60
CA LEU A 42 -9.82 1.69 -11.51
C LEU A 42 -9.58 3.19 -11.66
N GLU A 43 -9.14 3.62 -12.83
CA GLU A 43 -8.88 5.04 -13.11
C GLU A 43 -9.83 5.55 -14.18
N MET A 44 -10.43 6.71 -13.94
CA MET A 44 -11.24 7.41 -14.96
C MET A 44 -10.32 8.33 -15.77
N LYS A 45 -10.25 8.13 -17.10
CA LYS A 45 -9.43 8.97 -18.00
C LYS A 45 -10.23 9.58 -19.15
N GLY A 46 -9.78 10.76 -19.55
CA GLY A 46 -10.27 11.50 -20.72
C GLY A 46 -11.56 12.27 -20.48
N LYS A 47 -11.88 13.19 -21.40
CA LYS A 47 -13.10 14.02 -21.35
C LYS A 47 -14.39 13.18 -21.35
N ASN A 48 -14.34 11.98 -21.93
CA ASN A 48 -15.49 11.07 -22.04
C ASN A 48 -15.64 10.13 -20.83
N LYS A 49 -14.92 10.37 -19.71
CA LYS A 49 -15.04 9.60 -18.46
C LYS A 49 -14.94 8.08 -18.65
N LYS A 50 -14.03 7.61 -19.50
CA LYS A 50 -13.83 6.17 -19.70
C LYS A 50 -13.11 5.56 -18.50
N TYR A 51 -13.58 4.41 -18.05
CA TYR A 51 -13.00 3.65 -16.95
C TYR A 51 -11.94 2.67 -17.45
N PHE A 52 -10.79 2.66 -16.79
CA PHE A 52 -9.70 1.73 -17.08
C PHE A 52 -9.35 0.95 -15.82
N ILE A 53 -9.42 -0.38 -15.91
CA ILE A 53 -8.95 -1.25 -14.85
C ILE A 53 -7.55 -1.74 -15.23
N TYR A 54 -6.59 -1.49 -14.35
CA TYR A 54 -5.27 -2.09 -14.47
C TYR A 54 -4.86 -2.78 -13.18
N GLN A 55 -3.98 -3.75 -13.34
CA GLN A 55 -3.35 -4.41 -12.22
C GLN A 55 -2.50 -3.38 -11.48
N SER A 56 -2.68 -3.24 -10.15
CA SER A 56 -1.68 -2.54 -9.34
C SER A 56 -0.30 -3.15 -9.63
N TYR A 57 0.77 -2.35 -9.55
CA TYR A 57 2.15 -2.85 -9.69
C TYR A 57 2.28 -4.20 -8.97
N ASP A 58 2.82 -5.20 -9.68
CA ASP A 58 2.97 -6.55 -9.14
C ASP A 58 4.08 -6.55 -8.08
N ARG A 59 3.74 -6.03 -6.90
CA ARG A 59 4.61 -5.96 -5.76
C ARG A 59 4.63 -7.34 -5.10
N LYS A 60 5.82 -7.72 -4.62
CA LYS A 60 5.99 -8.88 -3.75
C LYS A 60 5.06 -8.73 -2.55
N LEU A 61 4.28 -9.78 -2.26
CA LEU A 61 3.49 -9.88 -1.03
C LEU A 61 4.39 -10.44 0.07
N PHE A 62 4.68 -9.62 1.07
CA PHE A 62 5.39 -10.01 2.29
C PHE A 62 4.43 -10.72 3.27
N GLU A 63 4.92 -11.74 3.97
CA GLU A 63 4.20 -12.52 4.99
C GLU A 63 5.15 -12.88 6.14
N GLY A 64 4.59 -13.29 7.27
CA GLY A 64 5.34 -13.58 8.49
C GLY A 64 5.56 -12.32 9.32
N HIS A 65 6.78 -12.16 9.82
CA HIS A 65 7.22 -10.99 10.58
C HIS A 65 7.67 -9.87 9.62
N ILE A 66 6.72 -9.06 9.18
CA ILE A 66 6.95 -8.02 8.14
C ILE A 66 7.18 -6.62 8.71
N PHE A 67 7.34 -6.48 10.04
CA PHE A 67 7.56 -5.19 10.70
C PHE A 67 8.70 -4.39 10.06
N LYS A 68 9.88 -5.02 9.92
CA LYS A 68 11.03 -4.39 9.25
C LYS A 68 10.74 -4.09 7.78
N ASP A 69 10.00 -4.96 7.07
CA ASP A 69 9.61 -4.67 5.70
C ASP A 69 8.78 -3.38 5.62
N LEU A 70 7.79 -3.19 6.49
CA LEU A 70 7.00 -1.96 6.55
C LEU A 70 7.87 -0.75 6.91
N LEU A 71 8.80 -0.88 7.86
CA LEU A 71 9.72 0.20 8.28
C LEU A 71 10.79 0.58 7.25
N PHE A 72 11.14 -0.29 6.30
CA PHE A 72 12.19 0.01 5.31
C PHE A 72 11.68 0.12 3.87
N LYS A 73 10.55 -0.49 3.52
CA LYS A 73 10.00 -0.50 2.15
C LYS A 73 8.78 0.39 1.98
N GLY A 74 8.24 0.88 3.09
CA GLY A 74 7.09 1.77 3.12
C GLY A 74 5.77 1.05 3.04
N ASP A 75 4.71 1.85 2.94
CA ASP A 75 3.37 1.30 2.90
C ASP A 75 3.13 0.57 1.56
N PHE A 76 3.02 -0.74 1.66
CA PHE A 76 2.75 -1.62 0.53
C PHE A 76 1.46 -2.40 0.69
N ILE A 77 0.70 -2.16 1.77
CA ILE A 77 -0.54 -2.85 2.08
C ILE A 77 -1.70 -1.95 1.67
N PRO A 78 -2.42 -2.24 0.58
CA PRO A 78 -3.57 -1.43 0.20
C PRO A 78 -4.65 -1.54 1.29
N PHE A 79 -5.07 -0.40 1.86
CA PHE A 79 -5.99 -0.33 3.00
C PHE A 79 -7.26 -1.18 2.82
N LEU A 80 -7.97 -0.99 1.71
CA LEU A 80 -9.19 -1.75 1.33
C LEU A 80 -9.00 -3.27 1.29
N THR A 81 -7.77 -3.77 1.18
CA THR A 81 -7.48 -5.21 1.16
C THR A 81 -7.23 -5.77 2.55
N ALA A 82 -6.98 -4.95 3.56
CA ALA A 82 -6.66 -5.39 4.91
C ALA A 82 -7.88 -5.89 5.68
N ILE A 83 -7.67 -6.94 6.48
CA ILE A 83 -8.49 -7.27 7.64
C ILE A 83 -7.59 -7.46 8.85
N VAL A 84 -7.98 -6.90 9.99
CA VAL A 84 -7.19 -6.93 11.23
C VAL A 84 -7.89 -7.76 12.29
N ASN A 85 -7.11 -8.49 13.07
CA ASN A 85 -7.62 -9.19 14.24
C ASN A 85 -8.08 -8.14 15.26
N LYS A 86 -9.33 -8.27 15.75
CA LYS A 86 -9.91 -7.28 16.67
C LYS A 86 -9.07 -7.12 17.95
N LYS A 87 -8.51 -8.23 18.48
CA LYS A 87 -7.64 -8.18 19.66
C LYS A 87 -6.35 -7.43 19.38
N ALA A 88 -5.72 -7.68 18.23
CA ALA A 88 -4.51 -6.99 17.82
C ALA A 88 -4.76 -5.48 17.65
N TYR A 89 -5.89 -5.10 17.04
CA TYR A 89 -6.30 -3.71 16.90
C TYR A 89 -6.48 -3.01 18.24
N GLU A 90 -7.16 -3.64 19.20
CA GLU A 90 -7.38 -3.10 20.54
C GLU A 90 -6.07 -2.99 21.33
N GLU A 91 -5.19 -3.99 21.23
CA GLU A 91 -3.92 -4.01 21.96
C GLU A 91 -2.95 -2.90 21.52
N VAL A 92 -2.95 -2.53 20.24
CA VAL A 92 -2.09 -1.46 19.73
C VAL A 92 -2.75 -0.07 19.82
N GLY A 93 -3.97 0.03 20.35
CA GLY A 93 -4.69 1.29 20.53
C GLY A 93 -5.47 1.80 19.31
N GLY A 94 -5.59 1.00 18.26
CA GLY A 94 -6.37 1.33 17.05
C GLY A 94 -5.79 2.46 16.20
N PHE A 95 -6.66 3.20 15.50
CA PHE A 95 -6.22 4.33 14.69
C PHE A 95 -5.74 5.51 15.54
N SER A 96 -4.57 6.01 15.18
CA SER A 96 -4.03 7.23 15.76
C SER A 96 -4.85 8.46 15.33
N SER A 97 -5.27 9.28 16.28
CA SER A 97 -5.93 10.57 16.04
C SER A 97 -4.96 11.68 15.61
N TYR A 98 -3.65 11.47 15.75
CA TYR A 98 -2.63 12.47 15.39
C TYR A 98 -2.18 12.35 13.92
N LEU A 99 -2.65 11.33 13.20
CA LEU A 99 -2.39 11.09 11.77
C LEU A 99 -3.67 11.30 10.97
N LYS A 100 -3.61 12.10 9.91
CA LYS A 100 -4.74 12.40 9.03
C LYS A 100 -4.69 11.61 7.72
N PHE A 101 -3.51 11.22 7.25
CA PHE A 101 -3.32 10.62 5.91
C PHE A 101 -2.72 9.22 5.93
N ALA A 102 -1.90 8.91 6.94
CA ALA A 102 -1.29 7.58 7.07
C ALA A 102 -1.66 6.84 8.38
N PRO A 103 -2.91 6.94 8.90
CA PRO A 103 -3.28 6.28 10.15
C PRO A 103 -3.29 4.74 10.01
N ASP A 104 -3.60 4.24 8.82
CA ASP A 104 -3.55 2.83 8.43
C ASP A 104 -2.13 2.29 8.39
N TYR A 105 -1.19 3.02 7.77
CA TYR A 105 0.20 2.61 7.71
C TYR A 105 0.80 2.46 9.12
N TYR A 106 0.54 3.44 10.00
CA TYR A 106 1.00 3.37 11.39
C TYR A 106 0.38 2.19 12.15
N LEU A 107 -0.93 1.99 12.01
CA LEU A 107 -1.62 0.83 12.60
C LEU A 107 -1.00 -0.49 12.14
N PHE A 108 -0.71 -0.65 10.84
CA PHE A 108 -0.12 -1.88 10.29
C PHE A 108 1.30 -2.12 10.80
N ILE A 109 2.10 -1.07 11.00
CA ILE A 109 3.42 -1.19 11.63
C ILE A 109 3.28 -1.76 13.05
N LEU A 110 2.43 -1.17 13.89
CA LEU A 110 2.25 -1.60 15.28
C LEU A 110 1.71 -3.03 15.38
N ILE A 111 0.78 -3.41 14.50
CA ILE A 111 0.29 -4.79 14.45
C ILE A 111 1.42 -5.73 14.02
N ALA A 112 2.16 -5.41 12.95
CA ALA A 112 3.21 -6.28 12.42
C ALA A 112 4.40 -6.45 13.36
N GLU A 113 4.61 -5.52 14.31
CA GLU A 113 5.62 -5.62 15.37
C GLU A 113 5.38 -6.82 16.29
N LYS A 114 4.10 -7.09 16.60
CA LYS A 114 3.69 -8.10 17.60
C LYS A 114 3.05 -9.35 17.00
N TYR A 115 2.52 -9.24 15.78
CA TYR A 115 1.68 -10.26 15.17
C TYR A 115 2.21 -10.70 13.80
N ILE A 116 1.87 -11.94 13.43
CA ILE A 116 2.12 -12.49 12.10
C ILE A 116 1.17 -11.85 11.09
N VAL A 117 1.70 -11.51 9.91
CA VAL A 117 0.91 -11.04 8.77
C VAL A 117 0.83 -12.13 7.70
N LYS A 118 -0.36 -12.36 7.13
CA LYS A 118 -0.55 -13.27 5.98
C LYS A 118 -1.07 -12.51 4.77
N ALA A 119 -0.91 -13.08 3.58
CA ALA A 119 -1.32 -12.45 2.33
C ALA A 119 -2.10 -13.40 1.43
N VAL A 120 -3.25 -12.95 0.94
CA VAL A 120 -3.98 -13.59 -0.15
C VAL A 120 -3.21 -13.35 -1.45
N LYS A 121 -2.79 -14.42 -2.12
CA LYS A 121 -2.05 -14.35 -3.40
C LYS A 121 -2.95 -14.05 -4.60
N LYS A 122 -3.99 -13.24 -4.40
CA LYS A 122 -4.96 -12.81 -5.40
C LYS A 122 -5.22 -11.31 -5.28
N ARG A 123 -5.84 -10.75 -6.31
CA ARG A 123 -6.49 -9.45 -6.19
C ARG A 123 -7.87 -9.68 -5.59
N ILE A 124 -8.20 -8.92 -4.56
CA ILE A 124 -9.43 -9.09 -3.77
C ILE A 124 -10.22 -7.79 -3.62
N ALA A 125 -9.75 -6.72 -4.26
CA ALA A 125 -10.39 -5.42 -4.22
C ALA A 125 -10.06 -4.60 -5.46
N ILE A 126 -10.77 -3.49 -5.64
CA ILE A 126 -10.59 -2.49 -6.71
C ILE A 126 -10.48 -1.13 -6.02
N TYR A 127 -9.31 -0.51 -6.16
CA TYR A 127 -9.02 0.83 -5.67
C TYR A 127 -9.40 1.87 -6.73
N ARG A 128 -10.25 2.84 -6.41
CA ARG A 128 -10.70 3.85 -7.37
C ARG A 128 -9.79 5.10 -7.33
N LEU A 129 -9.23 5.43 -8.49
CA LEU A 129 -8.51 6.68 -8.71
C LEU A 129 -9.44 7.72 -9.35
N HIS A 130 -9.67 8.81 -8.62
CA HIS A 130 -10.29 10.03 -9.12
C HIS A 130 -9.45 11.28 -8.75
N SER A 131 -9.85 12.44 -9.29
CA SER A 131 -9.19 13.74 -9.08
C SER A 131 -9.24 14.23 -7.63
N ASP A 132 -10.22 13.73 -6.87
CA ASP A 132 -10.50 14.16 -5.50
C ASP A 132 -9.94 13.20 -4.45
N ASN A 133 -9.20 12.15 -4.83
CA ASN A 133 -8.52 11.29 -3.86
C ASN A 133 -7.69 12.18 -2.92
N TYR A 134 -8.08 12.17 -1.64
CA TYR A 134 -7.54 13.07 -0.62
C TYR A 134 -6.01 13.04 -0.56
N THR A 135 -5.43 11.84 -0.71
CA THR A 135 -3.98 11.59 -0.73
C THR A 135 -3.25 12.31 -1.86
N LYS A 136 -3.89 12.55 -3.02
CA LYS A 136 -3.27 13.27 -4.16
C LYS A 136 -3.32 14.77 -3.98
N LYS A 137 -4.39 15.31 -3.39
CA LYS A 137 -4.57 16.76 -3.20
C LYS A 137 -3.65 17.34 -2.12
N ILE A 138 -3.26 16.54 -1.12
CA ILE A 138 -2.47 17.02 0.03
C ILE A 138 -1.22 16.16 0.22
N SER A 139 -0.39 16.08 -0.82
CA SER A 139 0.80 15.21 -0.82
C SER A 139 1.87 15.60 0.20
N ASP A 140 1.84 16.84 0.68
CA ASP A 140 2.86 17.36 1.59
C ASP A 140 2.62 16.86 3.02
N ILE A 141 1.37 16.84 3.49
CA ILE A 141 1.05 16.32 4.83
C ILE A 141 1.31 14.82 4.91
N ALA A 142 0.89 14.05 3.90
CA ALA A 142 1.19 12.61 3.85
C ALA A 142 2.71 12.33 3.91
N PHE A 143 3.52 13.16 3.27
CA PHE A 143 4.98 13.09 3.35
C PHE A 143 5.51 13.39 4.77
N TYR A 144 5.02 14.43 5.44
CA TYR A 144 5.44 14.75 6.81
C TYR A 144 4.99 13.69 7.80
N GLU A 145 3.80 13.11 7.63
CA GLU A 145 3.30 12.02 8.45
C GLU A 145 4.14 10.75 8.30
N GLU A 146 4.53 10.37 7.08
CA GLU A 146 5.44 9.25 6.86
C GLU A 146 6.77 9.46 7.60
N ILE A 147 7.35 10.67 7.51
CA ILE A 147 8.57 10.99 8.26
C ILE A 147 8.33 10.91 9.76
N ARG A 148 7.22 11.46 10.26
CA ARG A 148 6.89 11.45 11.69
C ARG A 148 6.75 10.03 12.23
N ILE A 149 6.06 9.16 11.49
CA ILE A 149 5.94 7.73 11.79
C ILE A 149 7.34 7.11 11.86
N LEU A 150 8.17 7.27 10.84
CA LEU A 150 9.51 6.65 10.82
C LEU A 150 10.41 7.20 11.93
N SER A 151 10.32 8.49 12.23
CA SER A 151 11.08 9.14 13.29
C SER A 151 10.78 8.56 14.68
N SER A 152 9.56 8.07 14.94
CA SER A 152 9.25 7.45 16.24
C SER A 152 9.99 6.12 16.48
N PHE A 153 10.56 5.51 15.43
CA PHE A 153 11.29 4.24 15.51
C PHE A 153 12.81 4.39 15.34
N VAL A 154 13.35 5.61 15.20
CA VAL A 154 14.77 5.83 14.92
C VAL A 154 15.67 5.41 16.08
N ASN A 155 15.22 5.59 17.32
CA ASN A 155 16.01 5.20 18.49
C ASN A 155 16.25 3.68 18.53
N ASP A 156 15.21 2.89 18.27
CA ASP A 156 15.29 1.43 18.28
C ASP A 156 15.88 0.87 16.96
N TYR A 157 15.71 1.60 15.86
CA TYR A 157 16.18 1.21 14.53
C TYR A 157 16.90 2.37 13.81
N PRO A 158 18.15 2.69 14.19
CA PRO A 158 18.88 3.83 13.63
C PRO A 158 19.05 3.81 12.11
N ALA A 159 19.06 2.61 11.51
CA ALA A 159 19.13 2.43 10.06
C ALA A 159 17.96 3.11 9.30
N ILE A 160 16.83 3.37 9.97
CA ILE A 160 15.68 4.09 9.40
C ILE A 160 16.07 5.52 8.99
N GLN A 161 17.07 6.12 9.65
CA GLN A 161 17.53 7.47 9.33
C GLN A 161 17.93 7.61 7.86
N LYS A 162 18.55 6.58 7.27
CA LYS A 162 18.91 6.56 5.84
C LYS A 162 17.66 6.62 4.95
N ARG A 163 16.58 5.91 5.33
CA ARG A 163 15.30 5.96 4.61
C ARG A 163 14.66 7.35 4.72
N ILE A 164 14.64 7.94 5.93
CA ILE A 164 14.11 9.29 6.14
C ILE A 164 14.86 10.29 5.26
N THR A 165 16.19 10.25 5.22
CA THR A 165 17.00 11.12 4.35
C THR A 165 16.66 10.92 2.87
N MET A 166 16.49 9.68 2.41
CA MET A 166 16.08 9.42 1.03
C MET A 166 14.66 9.91 0.71
N ILE A 167 13.72 9.80 1.65
CA ILE A 167 12.36 10.34 1.51
C ILE A 167 12.43 11.86 1.36
N LYS A 168 13.14 12.55 2.27
CA LYS A 168 13.37 14.00 2.22
C LYS A 168 13.98 14.45 0.90
N PHE A 169 15.01 13.74 0.43
CA PHE A 169 15.67 14.04 -0.84
C PHE A 169 14.72 13.90 -2.05
N LYS A 170 13.92 12.81 -2.12
CA LYS A 170 12.92 12.63 -3.18
C LYS A 170 11.87 13.72 -3.18
N TYR A 171 11.43 14.15 -2.00
CA TYR A 171 10.45 15.23 -1.87
C TYR A 171 11.03 16.58 -2.30
N PHE A 172 12.26 16.89 -1.89
CA PHE A 172 13.00 18.07 -2.37
C PHE A 172 13.09 18.09 -3.90
N LEU A 173 13.51 16.98 -4.52
CA LEU A 173 13.55 16.87 -5.98
C LEU A 173 12.18 17.10 -6.61
N LYS A 174 11.10 16.53 -6.05
CA LYS A 174 9.72 16.74 -6.54
C LYS A 174 9.29 18.21 -6.50
N LYS A 175 9.75 18.99 -5.52
CA LYS A 175 9.42 20.41 -5.36
C LYS A 175 10.31 21.34 -6.19
N CYS A 176 11.59 21.00 -6.36
CA CYS A 176 12.58 21.86 -7.01
C CYS A 176 12.78 21.56 -8.49
N THR A 177 12.27 20.44 -9.02
CA THR A 177 12.37 20.16 -10.46
C THR A 177 11.24 20.87 -11.23
N PRO A 178 11.57 21.72 -12.22
CA PRO A 178 10.58 22.17 -13.19
C PRO A 178 9.89 20.94 -13.81
N PRO A 179 8.58 21.00 -14.12
CA PRO A 179 7.84 19.86 -14.67
C PRO A 179 8.51 19.22 -15.89
N SER A 180 9.23 20.01 -16.70
CA SER A 180 9.99 19.56 -17.86
C SER A 180 11.14 18.59 -17.52
N LEU A 181 11.92 18.86 -16.46
CA LEU A 181 13.05 18.03 -16.04
C LEU A 181 12.60 16.76 -15.29
N PHE A 182 11.52 16.85 -14.52
CA PHE A 182 10.93 15.69 -13.85
C PHE A 182 10.36 14.67 -14.85
N ASN A 183 9.67 15.16 -15.90
CA ASN A 183 9.16 14.31 -16.97
C ASN A 183 10.29 13.66 -17.78
N LEU A 184 11.40 14.38 -18.02
CA LEU A 184 12.59 13.81 -18.67
C LEU A 184 13.23 12.70 -17.81
N PHE A 185 13.34 12.91 -16.49
CA PHE A 185 13.85 11.88 -15.57
C PHE A 185 12.95 10.64 -15.53
N ILE A 186 11.63 10.82 -15.47
CA ILE A 186 10.67 9.70 -15.55
C ILE A 186 10.74 9.02 -16.92
N PHE A 187 10.84 9.77 -18.01
CA PHE A 187 10.97 9.23 -19.37
C PHE A 187 12.22 8.37 -19.49
N ILE A 188 13.37 8.86 -19.05
CA ILE A 188 14.65 8.13 -19.04
C ILE A 188 14.51 6.85 -18.20
N LYS A 189 13.99 6.96 -16.98
CA LYS A 189 13.78 5.80 -16.10
C LYS A 189 12.87 4.75 -16.73
N ASN A 190 11.77 5.17 -17.36
CA ASN A 190 10.81 4.29 -18.03
C ASN A 190 11.35 3.71 -19.35
N TYR A 191 12.17 4.46 -20.10
CA TYR A 191 12.84 4.01 -21.32
C TYR A 191 13.79 2.85 -21.02
N PHE A 192 14.61 2.98 -19.99
CA PHE A 192 15.51 1.91 -19.54
C PHE A 192 14.75 0.73 -18.91
N PHE A 193 13.61 0.97 -18.26
CA PHE A 193 12.74 -0.10 -17.74
C PHE A 193 11.97 -0.86 -18.84
N ARG A 194 11.50 -0.20 -19.90
CA ARG A 194 10.79 -0.84 -21.03
C ARG A 194 11.70 -1.79 -21.80
N LYS A 195 13.00 -1.48 -21.94
CA LYS A 195 13.97 -2.42 -22.53
C LYS A 195 14.09 -3.74 -21.76
N LYS A 196 13.84 -3.75 -20.43
CA LYS A 196 13.86 -4.98 -19.61
C LYS A 196 12.57 -5.81 -19.65
N LYS A 197 11.49 -5.33 -20.28
CA LYS A 197 10.16 -5.97 -20.25
C LYS A 197 9.66 -6.52 -21.59
N LYS A 198 10.47 -6.53 -22.65
CA LYS A 198 10.16 -7.30 -23.87
C LYS A 198 10.41 -8.80 -23.61
N ILE A 199 9.51 -9.43 -22.86
CA ILE A 199 9.23 -10.86 -22.97
C ILE A 199 7.74 -10.94 -23.28
N SER A 200 7.46 -11.46 -24.47
CA SER A 200 6.14 -11.71 -25.03
C SER A 200 5.37 -12.73 -24.19
N HIS A 201 4.04 -12.57 -24.09
CA HIS A 201 3.15 -13.73 -24.19
C HIS A 201 1.81 -13.33 -24.80
N PRO A 202 1.24 -14.19 -25.69
CA PRO A 202 -0.01 -13.94 -26.39
C PRO A 202 -1.22 -14.50 -25.60
N TYR A 203 -2.39 -14.45 -26.24
CA TYR A 203 -3.69 -15.00 -25.86
C TYR A 203 -4.63 -14.08 -25.10
N TYR A 204 -5.55 -13.47 -25.85
CA TYR A 204 -7.00 -13.62 -25.63
C TYR A 204 -7.70 -13.52 -27.00
N THR A 205 -8.12 -14.66 -27.54
CA THR A 205 -9.22 -14.73 -28.52
C THR A 205 -10.47 -15.10 -27.75
N SER A 206 -11.52 -14.34 -28.02
CA SER A 206 -12.88 -14.44 -27.53
C SER A 206 -13.55 -15.77 -27.85
N SER A 207 -14.35 -16.26 -26.90
CA SER A 207 -15.59 -16.98 -27.17
C SER A 207 -16.73 -15.98 -27.33
#